data_AF-A0A2E6RKK4-F1
#
_entry.id   AF-A0A2E6RKK4-F1
#
_cell.length_a   1.000
_cell.length_b   1.000
_cell.length_c   1.000
_cell.angle_alpha   90.00
_cell.angle_beta   90.00
_cell.angle_gamma   90.00
#
_symmetry.space_group_name_H-M   'P 1'
#
loop_
_entity.id
_entity.type
_entity.pdbx_description
1 polymer ?
#
loop_
_entity_poly.entity_id
_entity_poly.type
_entity_poly.pdbx_seq_one_letter_code
_entity_poly.pdbx_strand_id
1 'polypeptide(L)' 'MLIEKFIEVPNTNIQEPVLSNQWADELCLSISEDYGYAEVVWYALNGKRVVEGSYGDPKLVGIYN' A
#
# COMPACT_ATOMS: atom_id res chain seq x y z
N MET A 1 3.68 20.39 3.41
CA MET A 1 3.02 19.53 2.40
C MET A 1 2.63 18.27 3.13
N LEU A 2 1.34 17.98 3.28
CA LEU A 2 0.90 16.66 3.70
C LEU A 2 0.94 15.79 2.44
N ILE A 3 1.69 14.70 2.46
CA ILE A 3 1.71 13.74 1.37
C ILE A 3 0.51 12.81 1.59
N GLU A 4 -0.38 12.71 0.60
CA GLU A 4 -1.47 11.74 0.63
C GLU A 4 -0.90 10.34 0.45
N LYS A 5 -1.36 9.42 1.31
CA LYS A 5 -0.94 8.01 1.30
C LYS A 5 -2.10 7.13 0.89
N PHE A 6 -1.77 6.02 0.26
CA PHE A 6 -2.70 4.97 -0.16
C PHE A 6 -2.15 3.61 0.26
N ILE A 7 -3.04 2.64 0.43
CA ILE A 7 -2.69 1.23 0.51
C ILE A 7 -3.01 0.59 -0.82
N GLU A 8 -2.04 -0.07 -1.45
CA GLU A 8 -2.22 -0.75 -2.73
C GLU A 8 -1.87 -2.24 -2.62
N VAL A 9 -2.62 -3.07 -3.34
CA VAL A 9 -2.28 -4.48 -3.54
C VAL A 9 -1.72 -4.65 -4.95
N PRO A 10 -0.42 -5.00 -5.10
CA PRO A 10 0.23 -5.15 -6.39
C PRO A 10 -0.49 -6.13 -7.32
N ASN A 11 -0.44 -5.85 -8.63
CA ASN A 11 -1.12 -6.65 -9.67
C ASN A 11 -2.64 -6.76 -9.50
N THR A 12 -3.26 -5.86 -8.74
CA THR A 12 -4.71 -5.69 -8.61
C THR A 12 -5.11 -4.24 -8.84
N ASN A 13 -6.42 -3.96 -8.82
CA ASN A 13 -6.95 -2.59 -8.85
C ASN A 13 -7.26 -2.03 -7.45
N ILE A 14 -6.78 -2.69 -6.38
CA ILE A 14 -7.07 -2.28 -5.01
C ILE A 14 -6.15 -1.12 -4.64
N GLN A 15 -6.77 0.01 -4.33
CA GLN A 15 -6.14 1.21 -3.83
C GLN A 15 -7.09 1.87 -2.82
N GLU A 16 -6.69 1.91 -1.55
CA GLU A 16 -7.47 2.49 -0.46
C GLU A 16 -6.78 3.75 0.09
N PRO A 17 -7.45 4.92 0.15
CA PRO A 17 -6.84 6.12 0.71
C PRO A 17 -6.65 5.99 2.23
N VAL A 18 -5.50 6.45 2.75
CA VAL A 18 -5.29 6.58 4.20
C VAL A 18 -5.88 7.90 4.68
N LEU A 19 -6.99 7.82 5.42
CA LEU A 19 -7.65 9.01 5.96
C LEU A 19 -6.88 9.61 7.14
N SER A 20 -7.11 10.88 7.43
CA SER A 20 -6.39 11.64 8.48
C SER A 20 -6.56 11.09 9.90
N ASN A 21 -7.59 10.27 10.13
CA ASN A 21 -7.87 9.60 11.40
C ASN A 21 -7.41 8.13 11.43
N GLN A 22 -6.68 7.67 10.40
CA GLN A 22 -6.19 6.30 10.29
C GLN A 22 -4.67 6.24 10.37
N TRP A 23 -4.15 5.10 10.80
CA TRP A 23 -2.74 4.81 10.83
C TRP A 23 -2.42 3.93 9.60
N ALA A 24 -1.51 4.40 8.74
CA ALA A 24 -1.21 3.73 7.47
C ALA A 24 -0.75 2.29 7.67
N ASP A 25 0.07 2.03 8.70
CA ASP A 25 0.58 0.70 9.03
C ASP A 25 -0.54 -0.27 9.43
N GLU A 26 -1.50 0.19 10.24
CA GLU A 26 -2.62 -0.65 10.69
C GLU A 26 -3.55 -1.00 9.53
N LEU A 27 -3.86 -0.02 8.67
CA LEU A 27 -4.67 -0.26 7.48
C LEU A 27 -3.95 -1.18 6.48
N CYS A 28 -2.64 -0.99 6.30
CA CYS A 28 -1.84 -1.84 5.42
C CYS A 28 -1.77 -3.27 5.92
N LEU A 29 -1.59 -3.47 7.23
CA LEU A 29 -1.61 -4.79 7.85
C LEU A 29 -2.98 -5.46 7.63
N SER A 30 -4.08 -4.77 7.94
CA SER A 30 -5.43 -5.29 7.76
C SER A 30 -5.71 -5.72 6.31
N ILE A 31 -5.33 -4.90 5.32
CA ILE A 31 -5.50 -5.26 3.90
C ILE A 31 -4.58 -6.41 3.51
N SER A 32 -3.35 -6.47 4.05
CA SER A 32 -2.43 -7.59 3.77
C SER A 32 -2.93 -8.93 4.32
N GLU A 33 -3.73 -8.94 5.37
CA GLU A 33 -4.34 -10.17 5.91
C GLU A 33 -5.40 -10.74 4.95
N ASP A 34 -6.13 -9.88 4.24
CA ASP A 34 -7.14 -10.28 3.25
C ASP A 34 -6.52 -10.73 1.91
N TYR A 35 -5.45 -10.04 1.47
CA TYR A 35 -4.87 -10.22 0.13
C TYR A 35 -3.49 -10.88 0.11
N GLY A 36 -2.95 -11.22 1.28
CA GLY A 36 -1.63 -11.84 1.45
C GLY A 36 -0.45 -10.87 1.36
N TYR A 37 -0.61 -9.70 0.74
CA TYR A 37 0.39 -8.63 0.70
C TYR A 37 -0.24 -7.27 0.38
N ALA A 38 0.28 -6.18 0.97
CA ALA A 38 -0.12 -4.81 0.66
C ALA A 38 1.04 -3.82 0.88
N GLU A 39 0.98 -2.66 0.23
CA GLU A 39 2.00 -1.61 0.30
C GLU A 39 1.41 -0.26 0.71
N VAL A 40 2.07 0.42 1.64
CA VAL A 40 1.85 1.85 1.90
C VAL A 40 2.58 2.63 0.82
N VAL A 41 1.86 3.45 0.06
CA VAL A 41 2.41 4.21 -1.05
C VAL A 41 2.00 5.66 -1.04
N TRP A 42 2.81 6.48 -1.70
CA TRP A 42 2.48 7.85 -2.03
C TRP A 42 3.06 8.23 -3.38
N TYR A 43 2.50 9.29 -3.98
CA TYR A 43 2.92 9.79 -5.28
C TYR A 43 3.68 11.10 -5.10
N ALA A 44 4.95 11.10 -5.54
CA ALA A 44 5.76 12.32 -5.56
C ALA A 44 5.21 13.34 -6.57
N LEU A 45 5.63 14.61 -6.44
CA LEU A 45 5.16 15.70 -7.32
C LEU A 45 5.42 15.47 -8.82
N ASN A 46 6.35 14.58 -9.17
CA ASN A 46 6.64 14.17 -10.54
C ASN A 46 5.83 12.93 -11.00
N GLY A 47 4.83 12.51 -10.22
CA GLY A 47 4.02 11.32 -10.49
C GLY A 47 4.70 10.00 -10.13
N LYS A 48 5.92 10.00 -9.58
CA LYS A 48 6.59 8.77 -9.17
C LYS A 48 5.88 8.14 -7.98
N ARG A 49 5.43 6.90 -8.14
CA ARG A 49 4.99 6.03 -7.04
C ARG A 49 6.17 5.67 -6.13
N VAL A 50 6.01 5.88 -4.84
CA VAL A 50 7.00 5.55 -3.82
C VAL A 50 6.36 4.60 -2.81
N VAL A 51 7.02 3.48 -2.57
CA VAL A 51 6.65 2.54 -1.50
C VAL A 51 7.34 2.99 -0.22
N GLU A 52 6.55 3.25 0.81
CA GLU A 52 7.04 3.64 2.14
C GLU A 52 7.18 2.43 3.07
N GLY A 53 6.27 1.46 2.95
CA GLY A 53 6.25 0.24 3.76
C GLY A 53 5.39 -0.84 3.09
N SER A 54 5.50 -2.06 3.60
CA SER A 54 4.72 -3.20 3.11
C SER A 54 4.50 -4.24 4.21
N TYR A 55 3.42 -5.01 4.08
CA TYR A 55 3.10 -6.14 4.96
C TYR A 55 2.71 -7.35 4.10
N GLY A 56 3.03 -8.56 4.58
CA GLY A 56 2.67 -9.83 3.94
C GLY A 56 3.80 -10.49 3.12
N ASP A 57 3.45 -11.48 2.29
CA ASP A 57 4.38 -12.17 1.39
C ASP A 57 4.18 -11.72 -0.07
N PRO A 58 5.14 -10.96 -0.65
CA PRO A 58 5.03 -10.44 -2.02
C PRO A 58 4.94 -11.53 -3.11
N LYS A 59 5.25 -12.80 -2.80
CA LYS A 59 5.01 -13.92 -3.71
C LYS A 59 3.53 -14.18 -3.94
N LEU A 60 2.68 -13.90 -2.95
CA LEU A 60 1.24 -14.14 -3.03
C LEU A 60 0.54 -13.19 -4.02
N VAL A 61 1.17 -12.05 -4.31
CA VAL A 61 0.72 -11.07 -5.31
C VAL A 61 1.59 -11.07 -6.57
N GLY A 62 2.46 -12.07 -6.75
CA GLY A 62 3.23 -12.25 -7.98
C GLY A 62 4.33 -11.21 -8.23
N ILE A 63 4.87 -10.56 -7.19
CA ILE A 63 6.04 -9.66 -7.33
C ILE A 63 7.35 -10.47 -7.52
N TYR A 64 7.42 -11.70 -6.99
CA TYR A 64 8.57 -12.58 -7.14
C TYR A 64 8.16 -13.95 -7.68
N ASN A 65 8.91 -14.44 -8.66
CA ASN A 65 8.84 -15.81 -9.18
C ASN A 65 9.80 -16.73 -8.42
#